data_AF-A0A9E4IXW4-F1
#
_entry.id   AF-A0A9E4IXW4-F1
#
_cell.length_a   1.000
_cell.length_b   1.000
_cell.length_c   1.000
_cell.angle_alpha   90.00
_cell.angle_beta   90.00
_cell.angle_gamma   90.00
#
_symmetry.space_group_name_H-M   'P 1'
#
loop_
_entity.id
_entity.type
_entity.pdbx_description
1 polymer ?
#
loop_
_entity_poly.entity_id
_entity_poly.type
_entity_poly.pdbx_seq_one_letter_code
_entity_poly.pdbx_strand_id
1 'polypeptide(L)'
;MITEIMYDPSAVNDTAGEWFEIYNTSGIAVDINGWTIEEADGSPSHTINNGGPLSIGGNTYAVLARDDDSTMNGGVTAVYEYGSWALSNSQDSIVLKNGMTVVDTVEYDENPFPVAVGASIALAGAEGDLATVDNNASANWCLSTTEFGTGSPKDKGTPGAANDCPMPEPPPDPVTGEIFDIQGSGLDSPHIGATATTNDNIVTAVGGGGFFIQTPSSRSDDNVNTSDGIFVVHSGSPTVAVGDQVDVVGTVLDGSGASDQRRTWFFSRIDATVAGGSVTVDASNQPLPAPVELNASLPSPNPRSLSCTSRFELECYEGMRVRVASGTVFSGSQRDRDDTEPVGEMYVTASSSRPFREPGIEYPGLPGLPVWDGNPEVFRLDPDKLGLTNVSWDPGTTFSATGVLAWEFFGNELWPRSNAPASGTGQGVGRDHGRIVEPAEPRGER
;
A
#
# COMPACT_ATOMS: atom_id res chain seq x y z
N MET A 1 -10.43 28.60 16.34
CA MET A 1 -9.28 27.92 15.73
C MET A 1 -9.37 28.08 14.23
N ILE A 2 -8.27 28.33 13.54
CA ILE A 2 -8.16 28.40 12.09
C ILE A 2 -8.07 26.96 11.57
N THR A 3 -8.93 26.60 10.62
CA THR A 3 -9.14 25.22 10.18
C THR A 3 -8.88 24.98 8.71
N GLU A 4 -8.99 25.99 7.87
CA GLU A 4 -8.81 25.84 6.43
C GLU A 4 -8.32 27.16 5.83
N ILE A 5 -7.41 27.11 4.87
CA ILE A 5 -6.81 28.30 4.25
C ILE A 5 -6.72 28.10 2.74
N MET A 6 -7.40 28.97 1.98
CA MET A 6 -7.28 29.10 0.53
C MET A 6 -6.45 30.35 0.22
N TYR A 7 -5.15 30.15 0.00
CA TYR A 7 -4.19 31.23 -0.28
C TYR A 7 -3.79 31.33 -1.76
N ASP A 8 -4.12 30.35 -2.60
CA ASP A 8 -3.75 30.33 -4.04
C ASP A 8 -4.92 29.80 -4.89
N PRO A 9 -6.06 30.52 -4.97
CA PRO A 9 -7.22 30.10 -5.74
C PRO A 9 -6.92 30.04 -7.25
N SER A 10 -7.60 29.14 -7.97
CA SER A 10 -7.45 28.97 -9.42
C SER A 10 -8.72 29.33 -10.20
N ALA A 11 -9.89 29.23 -9.56
CA ALA A 11 -11.18 29.50 -10.19
C ALA A 11 -11.41 31.00 -10.43
N VAL A 12 -10.85 31.84 -9.55
CA VAL A 12 -10.84 33.30 -9.62
C VAL A 12 -9.49 33.83 -9.13
N ASN A 13 -9.19 35.11 -9.34
CA ASN A 13 -7.95 35.70 -8.87
C ASN A 13 -7.91 35.82 -7.35
N ASP A 14 -6.72 35.73 -6.79
CA ASP A 14 -6.32 35.98 -5.39
C ASP A 14 -7.06 37.16 -4.74
N THR A 15 -7.16 38.28 -5.44
CA THR A 15 -7.87 39.49 -4.96
C THR A 15 -9.34 39.32 -4.60
N ALA A 16 -9.96 38.21 -5.00
CA ALA A 16 -11.34 37.86 -4.66
C ALA A 16 -11.46 36.46 -4.05
N GLY A 17 -10.64 35.50 -4.47
CA GLY A 17 -10.77 34.08 -4.12
C GLY A 17 -10.07 33.63 -2.85
N GLU A 18 -9.26 34.48 -2.22
CA GLU A 18 -8.61 34.12 -0.95
C GLU A 18 -9.60 34.14 0.22
N TRP A 19 -9.48 33.13 1.09
CA TRP A 19 -10.26 33.02 2.32
C TRP A 19 -9.57 32.12 3.32
N PHE A 20 -9.95 32.27 4.59
CA PHE A 20 -9.62 31.29 5.62
C PHE A 20 -10.86 31.02 6.46
N GLU A 21 -10.89 29.83 7.05
CA GLU A 21 -11.97 29.37 7.88
C GLU A 21 -11.54 29.31 9.33
N ILE A 22 -12.48 29.66 10.22
CA ILE A 22 -12.36 29.42 11.64
C ILE A 22 -13.47 28.49 12.13
N TYR A 23 -13.12 27.63 13.08
CA TYR A 23 -14.05 26.85 13.88
C TYR A 23 -14.09 27.37 15.32
N ASN A 24 -15.29 27.63 15.82
CA ASN A 24 -15.49 27.95 17.24
C ASN A 24 -15.55 26.65 18.05
N THR A 25 -14.43 26.28 18.64
CA THR A 25 -14.27 25.08 19.48
C THR A 25 -15.02 25.16 20.82
N SER A 26 -15.64 26.30 21.14
CA SER A 26 -16.46 26.43 22.34
C SER A 26 -17.90 25.99 22.07
N GLY A 27 -18.59 25.50 23.11
CA GLY A 27 -20.01 25.14 23.00
C GLY A 27 -20.98 26.33 23.05
N ILE A 28 -20.50 27.58 22.96
CA ILE A 28 -21.32 28.79 23.03
C ILE A 28 -20.98 29.76 21.89
N ALA A 29 -21.91 30.68 21.60
CA ALA A 29 -21.67 31.69 20.59
C ALA A 29 -20.59 32.70 21.04
N VAL A 30 -19.71 33.08 20.11
CA VAL A 30 -18.62 34.05 20.31
C VAL A 30 -18.78 35.20 19.33
N ASP A 31 -18.83 36.43 19.84
CA ASP A 31 -18.79 37.63 19.00
C ASP A 31 -17.33 37.98 18.68
N ILE A 32 -17.01 37.97 17.38
CA ILE A 32 -15.68 38.29 16.86
C ILE A 32 -15.57 39.73 16.32
N ASN A 33 -16.64 40.52 16.37
CA ASN A 33 -16.55 41.91 15.96
C ASN A 33 -15.59 42.69 16.88
N GLY A 34 -14.66 43.42 16.27
CA GLY A 34 -13.58 44.13 16.96
C GLY A 34 -12.31 43.31 17.20
N TRP A 35 -12.30 42.02 16.82
CA TRP A 35 -11.07 41.23 16.78
C TRP A 35 -10.17 41.69 15.63
N THR A 36 -8.89 41.35 15.68
CA THR A 36 -7.93 41.65 14.62
C THR A 36 -7.40 40.37 13.96
N ILE A 37 -7.19 40.46 12.65
CA ILE A 37 -6.43 39.53 11.82
C ILE A 37 -5.12 40.26 11.52
N GLU A 38 -3.97 39.68 11.86
CA GLU A 38 -2.67 40.31 11.62
C GLU A 38 -1.60 39.28 11.30
N GLU A 39 -0.49 39.76 10.74
CA GLU A 39 0.74 38.98 10.63
C GLU A 39 1.42 38.79 12.00
N ALA A 40 2.31 37.80 12.09
CA ALA A 40 3.10 37.47 13.27
C ALA A 40 3.99 38.64 13.76
N ASP A 41 4.42 39.51 12.85
CA ASP A 41 5.15 40.74 13.19
C ASP A 41 4.24 41.94 13.55
N GLY A 42 2.93 41.76 13.44
CA GLY A 42 1.87 42.72 13.74
C GLY A 42 1.46 43.61 12.57
N SER A 43 1.98 43.43 11.35
CA SER A 43 1.64 44.26 10.19
C SER A 43 1.83 43.54 8.83
N PRO A 44 0.84 43.58 7.90
CA PRO A 44 -0.42 44.32 7.98
C PRO A 44 -1.39 43.74 9.00
N SER A 45 -2.33 44.59 9.46
CA SER A 45 -3.38 44.22 10.40
C SER A 45 -4.73 44.73 9.89
N HIS A 46 -5.76 43.90 10.06
CA HIS A 46 -7.15 44.18 9.72
C HIS A 46 -8.03 44.01 10.95
N THR A 47 -8.86 45.02 11.24
CA THR A 47 -9.85 44.92 12.33
C THR A 47 -11.19 44.47 11.76
N ILE A 48 -11.74 43.38 12.29
CA ILE A 48 -13.07 42.90 11.96
C ILE A 48 -14.09 43.95 12.43
N ASN A 49 -14.71 44.64 11.48
CA ASN A 49 -15.71 45.66 11.76
C ASN A 49 -16.97 45.42 10.93
N ASN A 50 -17.88 44.63 11.49
CA ASN A 50 -19.16 44.26 10.90
C ASN A 50 -20.27 45.32 11.14
N GLY A 51 -19.93 46.47 11.73
CA GLY A 51 -20.90 47.51 12.12
C GLY A 51 -21.83 47.10 13.28
N GLY A 52 -21.61 45.93 13.87
CA GLY A 52 -22.38 45.33 14.97
C GLY A 52 -21.83 43.94 15.31
N PRO A 53 -22.42 43.21 16.28
CA PRO A 53 -21.96 41.87 16.65
C PRO A 53 -21.86 40.93 15.44
N LEU A 54 -20.76 40.21 15.33
CA LEU A 54 -20.55 39.12 14.38
C LEU A 54 -20.42 37.83 15.18
N SER A 55 -21.56 37.20 15.44
CA SER A 55 -21.66 36.07 16.35
C SER A 55 -21.44 34.74 15.61
N ILE A 56 -20.36 34.02 15.94
CA ILE A 56 -20.12 32.67 15.47
C ILE A 56 -20.72 31.68 16.46
N GLY A 57 -21.56 30.76 15.98
CA GLY A 57 -22.18 29.73 16.81
C GLY A 57 -21.14 28.86 17.52
N GLY A 58 -21.52 28.25 18.65
CA GLY A 58 -20.65 27.24 19.27
C GLY A 58 -20.60 25.98 18.42
N ASN A 59 -19.41 25.39 18.26
CA ASN A 59 -19.16 24.21 17.43
C ASN A 59 -19.58 24.41 15.96
N THR A 60 -19.37 25.60 15.39
CA THR A 60 -19.66 25.90 13.98
C THR A 60 -18.48 26.54 13.27
N TYR A 61 -18.41 26.34 11.96
CA TYR A 61 -17.46 26.97 11.05
C TYR A 61 -17.92 28.37 10.61
N ALA A 62 -16.96 29.22 10.26
CA ALA A 62 -17.18 30.54 9.71
C ALA A 62 -16.04 30.90 8.75
N VAL A 63 -16.40 31.33 7.55
CA VAL A 63 -15.43 31.71 6.51
C VAL A 63 -15.28 33.23 6.46
N LEU A 64 -14.04 33.70 6.51
CA LEU A 64 -13.67 35.09 6.29
C LEU A 64 -12.97 35.15 4.92
N ALA A 65 -13.38 36.06 4.05
CA ALA A 65 -12.90 36.12 2.67
C ALA A 65 -12.50 37.53 2.24
N ARG A 66 -11.74 37.63 1.15
CA ARG A 66 -11.40 38.93 0.53
C ARG A 66 -12.58 39.66 -0.08
N ASP A 67 -13.50 38.89 -0.64
CA ASP A 67 -14.74 39.38 -1.27
C ASP A 67 -15.88 38.47 -0.77
N ASP A 68 -16.95 39.05 -0.24
CA ASP A 68 -18.13 38.30 0.24
C ASP A 68 -19.20 38.10 -0.84
N ASP A 69 -19.04 38.70 -2.02
CA ASP A 69 -19.88 38.43 -3.17
C ASP A 69 -19.55 37.05 -3.74
N SER A 70 -20.39 36.08 -3.42
CA SER A 70 -20.26 34.68 -3.89
C SER A 70 -20.17 34.54 -5.41
N THR A 71 -20.58 35.56 -6.19
CA THR A 71 -20.47 35.53 -7.65
C THR A 71 -19.10 35.96 -8.16
N MET A 72 -18.28 36.58 -7.30
CA MET A 72 -16.96 37.11 -7.62
C MET A 72 -15.82 36.33 -6.93
N ASN A 73 -16.07 35.77 -5.75
CA ASN A 73 -15.07 35.08 -4.92
C ASN A 73 -14.92 33.57 -5.19
N GLY A 74 -15.45 33.10 -6.33
CA GLY A 74 -15.41 31.68 -6.69
C GLY A 74 -16.55 30.83 -6.13
N GLY A 75 -17.54 31.41 -5.44
CA GLY A 75 -18.72 30.69 -4.92
C GLY A 75 -18.70 30.44 -3.42
N VAL A 76 -17.82 31.11 -2.69
CA VAL A 76 -17.67 31.02 -1.23
C VAL A 76 -18.77 31.85 -0.55
N THR A 77 -19.40 31.28 0.48
CA THR A 77 -20.30 32.02 1.36
C THR A 77 -19.52 32.49 2.59
N ALA A 78 -19.02 33.72 2.54
CA ALA A 78 -18.29 34.31 3.65
C ALA A 78 -19.24 34.96 4.67
N VAL A 79 -18.87 34.92 5.96
CA VAL A 79 -19.57 35.65 7.02
C VAL A 79 -19.02 37.07 7.21
N TYR A 80 -17.85 37.36 6.61
CA TYR A 80 -17.17 38.63 6.73
C TYR A 80 -16.16 38.86 5.58
N GLU A 81 -16.14 40.09 5.05
CA GLU A 81 -15.17 40.56 4.06
C GLU A 81 -14.01 41.33 4.73
N TYR A 82 -12.76 40.92 4.47
CA TYR A 82 -11.56 41.63 4.95
C TYR A 82 -10.85 42.48 3.89
N GLY A 83 -11.29 42.44 2.63
CA GLY A 83 -10.90 43.37 1.58
C GLY A 83 -9.42 43.30 1.18
N SER A 84 -8.63 44.31 1.54
CA SER A 84 -7.26 44.49 1.04
C SER A 84 -6.18 43.73 1.81
N TRP A 85 -6.50 43.17 2.98
CA TRP A 85 -5.62 42.19 3.62
C TRP A 85 -5.55 40.96 2.72
N ALA A 86 -4.39 40.31 2.64
CA ALA A 86 -4.14 39.29 1.63
C ALA A 86 -3.22 38.21 2.22
N LEU A 87 -3.43 36.99 1.75
CA LEU A 87 -2.66 35.79 2.01
C LEU A 87 -1.60 35.63 0.91
N SER A 88 -0.35 35.42 1.30
CA SER A 88 0.75 35.13 0.38
C SER A 88 0.73 33.67 -0.07
N ASN A 89 0.93 33.43 -1.37
CA ASN A 89 0.92 32.09 -1.96
C ASN A 89 2.18 31.26 -1.61
N SER A 90 3.11 31.81 -0.83
CA SER A 90 4.42 31.19 -0.55
C SER A 90 4.67 30.95 0.94
N GLN A 91 4.60 32.00 1.74
CA GLN A 91 4.59 31.91 3.20
C GLN A 91 3.81 33.09 3.75
N ASP A 92 3.07 32.87 4.83
CA ASP A 92 2.37 33.92 5.55
C ASP A 92 1.95 33.50 6.96
N SER A 93 1.36 34.42 7.71
CA SER A 93 0.84 34.14 9.03
C SER A 93 -0.54 34.74 9.28
N ILE A 94 -1.42 33.95 9.90
CA ILE A 94 -2.74 34.38 10.31
C ILE A 94 -2.79 34.38 11.84
N VAL A 95 -2.68 35.56 12.45
CA VAL A 95 -2.83 35.75 13.89
C VAL A 95 -4.20 36.34 14.18
N LEU A 96 -5.06 35.59 14.87
CA LEU A 96 -6.39 36.05 15.28
C LEU A 96 -6.34 36.52 16.73
N LYS A 97 -6.69 37.79 17.00
CA LYS A 97 -6.61 38.39 18.34
C LYS A 97 -7.90 39.03 18.81
N ASN A 98 -8.16 38.86 20.10
CA ASN A 98 -9.16 39.61 20.85
C ASN A 98 -8.45 40.64 21.74
N GLY A 99 -8.32 41.88 21.26
CA GLY A 99 -7.50 42.89 21.90
C GLY A 99 -6.02 42.50 21.91
N MET A 100 -5.44 42.33 23.10
CA MET A 100 -4.03 41.89 23.24
C MET A 100 -3.86 40.36 23.30
N THR A 101 -4.97 39.62 23.39
CA THR A 101 -4.93 38.16 23.54
C THR A 101 -4.91 37.53 22.16
N VAL A 102 -3.86 36.75 21.87
CA VAL A 102 -3.84 35.81 20.73
C VAL A 102 -4.83 34.70 21.03
N VAL A 103 -5.85 34.60 20.18
CA VAL A 103 -6.85 33.52 20.23
C VAL A 103 -6.33 32.32 19.49
N ASP A 104 -5.70 32.53 18.34
CA ASP A 104 -5.09 31.49 17.54
C ASP A 104 -4.03 32.04 16.59
N THR A 105 -3.14 31.18 16.11
CA THR A 105 -2.12 31.50 15.12
C THR A 105 -1.86 30.29 14.24
N VAL A 106 -1.71 30.55 12.94
CA VAL A 106 -1.15 29.61 11.97
C VAL A 106 -0.09 30.36 11.17
N GLU A 107 1.13 29.82 11.14
CA GLU A 107 2.19 30.25 10.24
C GLU A 107 2.38 29.13 9.20
N TYR A 108 2.12 29.43 7.93
CA TYR A 108 2.24 28.45 6.83
C TYR A 108 3.34 28.86 5.85
N ASP A 109 3.94 27.87 5.20
CA ASP A 109 4.97 28.04 4.18
C ASP A 109 4.89 26.92 3.13
N GLU A 110 5.66 27.00 2.04
CA GLU A 110 5.63 25.95 1.00
C GLU A 110 6.23 24.59 1.44
N ASN A 111 6.86 24.52 2.62
CA ASN A 111 7.49 23.31 3.16
C ASN A 111 7.85 23.53 4.64
N PRO A 112 7.17 22.87 5.60
CA PRO A 112 6.55 21.54 5.48
C PRO A 112 5.03 21.47 5.26
N PHE A 113 4.32 22.57 4.97
CA PHE A 113 2.88 22.50 4.67
C PHE A 113 2.59 21.98 3.25
N PRO A 114 1.38 21.43 3.00
CA PRO A 114 0.96 21.07 1.65
C PRO A 114 0.81 22.29 0.74
N VAL A 115 1.10 22.14 -0.56
CA VAL A 115 0.99 23.21 -1.56
C VAL A 115 0.26 22.73 -2.80
N ALA A 116 -0.76 23.48 -3.24
CA ALA A 116 -1.36 23.33 -4.55
C ALA A 116 -2.13 24.60 -4.97
N VAL A 117 -1.97 24.96 -6.24
CA VAL A 117 -2.84 25.97 -6.89
C VAL A 117 -4.26 25.41 -6.97
N GLY A 118 -5.25 26.19 -6.54
CA GLY A 118 -6.67 25.85 -6.60
C GLY A 118 -7.13 24.83 -5.55
N ALA A 119 -6.38 24.62 -4.48
CA ALA A 119 -6.82 23.82 -3.35
C ALA A 119 -6.41 24.48 -2.03
N SER A 120 -7.32 24.50 -1.07
CA SER A 120 -7.01 24.90 0.29
C SER A 120 -6.12 23.86 0.98
N ILE A 121 -5.34 24.34 1.96
CA ILE A 121 -4.85 23.48 3.03
C ILE A 121 -5.91 23.39 4.11
N ALA A 122 -6.18 22.19 4.58
CA ALA A 122 -7.19 21.91 5.59
C ALA A 122 -6.57 21.16 6.77
N LEU A 123 -6.94 21.57 7.99
CA LEU A 123 -6.53 20.93 9.22
C LEU A 123 -7.24 19.58 9.38
N ALA A 124 -6.49 18.56 9.73
CA ALA A 124 -6.97 17.21 9.86
C ALA A 124 -7.77 17.03 11.16
N GLY A 125 -8.93 16.37 11.08
CA GLY A 125 -9.73 16.02 12.26
C GLY A 125 -11.24 16.19 12.08
N ALA A 126 -12.00 15.48 12.92
CA ALA A 126 -13.44 15.67 13.01
C ALA A 126 -13.78 16.88 13.91
N GLU A 127 -14.96 17.48 13.72
CA GLU A 127 -15.46 18.65 14.49
C GLU A 127 -15.23 18.55 16.01
N GLY A 128 -15.40 17.36 16.59
CA GLY A 128 -15.24 17.12 18.04
C GLY A 128 -13.79 17.05 18.54
N ASP A 129 -12.83 16.80 17.64
CA ASP A 129 -11.42 16.57 17.98
C ASP A 129 -10.54 17.80 17.69
N LEU A 130 -11.04 18.73 16.88
CA LEU A 130 -10.38 19.97 16.47
C LEU A 130 -9.78 20.76 17.66
N ALA A 131 -10.43 20.77 18.82
CA ALA A 131 -9.91 21.46 20.01
C ALA A 131 -8.59 20.88 20.56
N THR A 132 -8.18 19.69 20.11
CA THR A 132 -6.97 18.98 20.56
C THR A 132 -5.89 18.87 19.49
N VAL A 133 -6.20 19.27 18.25
CA VAL A 133 -5.26 19.22 17.12
C VAL A 133 -4.39 20.47 17.15
N ASP A 134 -3.07 20.29 17.06
CA ASP A 134 -2.13 21.40 16.95
C ASP A 134 -2.10 21.91 15.51
N ASN A 135 -2.72 23.06 15.25
CA ASN A 135 -2.76 23.69 13.93
C ASN A 135 -1.44 24.39 13.54
N ASN A 136 -0.45 24.44 14.43
CA ASN A 136 0.92 24.88 14.10
C ASN A 136 1.84 23.72 13.69
N ALA A 137 1.36 22.47 13.77
CA ALA A 137 2.09 21.32 13.27
C ALA A 137 1.66 21.00 11.83
N SER A 138 2.53 21.25 10.85
CA SER A 138 2.22 21.03 9.43
C SER A 138 1.79 19.59 9.09
N ALA A 139 2.23 18.60 9.87
CA ALA A 139 1.83 17.19 9.73
C ALA A 139 0.33 16.96 9.94
N ASN A 140 -0.37 17.91 10.55
CA ASN A 140 -1.81 17.89 10.74
C ASN A 140 -2.57 18.58 9.60
N TRP A 141 -1.90 19.02 8.53
CA TRP A 141 -2.55 19.67 7.39
C TRP A 141 -2.46 18.79 6.14
N CYS A 142 -3.51 18.79 5.33
CA CYS A 142 -3.52 18.15 4.02
C CYS A 142 -4.21 19.03 2.96
N LEU A 143 -4.05 18.67 1.69
CA LEU A 143 -4.75 19.36 0.59
C LEU A 143 -6.20 18.90 0.52
N SER A 144 -7.11 19.85 0.40
CA SER A 144 -8.51 19.54 0.14
C SER A 144 -8.72 18.91 -1.24
N THR A 145 -9.73 18.06 -1.31
CA THR A 145 -10.06 17.24 -2.50
C THR A 145 -11.45 17.53 -3.06
N THR A 146 -12.33 18.08 -2.24
CA THR A 146 -13.74 18.37 -2.53
C THR A 146 -13.86 19.61 -3.40
N GLU A 147 -14.33 19.46 -4.64
CA GLU A 147 -14.57 20.61 -5.52
C GLU A 147 -15.75 21.46 -5.01
N PHE A 148 -15.59 22.78 -4.98
CA PHE A 148 -16.65 23.73 -4.67
C PHE A 148 -16.77 24.83 -5.74
N GLY A 149 -17.80 25.68 -5.62
CA GLY A 149 -17.93 26.86 -6.45
C GLY A 149 -18.38 26.62 -7.90
N THR A 150 -18.26 27.67 -8.72
CA THR A 150 -18.81 27.73 -10.08
C THR A 150 -17.77 27.92 -11.20
N GLY A 151 -16.47 27.98 -10.87
CA GLY A 151 -15.37 28.14 -11.83
C GLY A 151 -15.03 26.88 -12.65
N SER A 152 -14.10 27.01 -13.61
CA SER A 152 -13.54 25.89 -14.39
C SER A 152 -12.04 26.12 -14.69
N PRO A 153 -11.11 25.38 -14.07
CA PRO A 153 -11.36 24.33 -13.07
C PRO A 153 -12.02 24.90 -11.81
N LYS A 154 -12.69 24.02 -11.06
CA LYS A 154 -13.18 24.36 -9.73
C LYS A 154 -12.05 24.30 -8.73
N ASP A 155 -12.07 25.19 -7.76
CA ASP A 155 -11.19 25.08 -6.60
C ASP A 155 -11.68 23.96 -5.68
N LYS A 156 -10.76 23.46 -4.84
CA LYS A 156 -11.01 22.40 -3.87
C LYS A 156 -10.91 22.93 -2.45
N GLY A 157 -11.87 22.55 -1.62
CA GLY A 157 -12.02 23.04 -0.26
C GLY A 157 -13.43 22.78 0.27
N THR A 158 -13.61 23.03 1.56
CA THR A 158 -14.85 22.79 2.30
C THR A 158 -15.37 24.04 3.00
N PRO A 159 -15.43 25.21 2.34
CA PRO A 159 -15.76 26.47 3.01
C PRO A 159 -17.12 26.42 3.72
N GLY A 160 -17.10 26.57 5.04
CA GLY A 160 -18.26 26.57 5.93
C GLY A 160 -18.71 25.19 6.38
N ALA A 161 -17.91 24.14 6.14
CA ALA A 161 -18.22 22.75 6.45
C ALA A 161 -17.01 22.04 7.06
N ALA A 162 -17.20 20.80 7.52
CA ALA A 162 -16.09 20.01 8.03
C ALA A 162 -15.06 19.69 6.94
N ASN A 163 -13.80 19.90 7.28
CA ASN A 163 -12.65 19.61 6.44
C ASN A 163 -12.69 18.19 5.88
N ASP A 164 -12.41 18.04 4.58
CA ASP A 164 -12.22 16.75 3.92
C ASP A 164 -10.82 16.17 4.12
N CYS A 165 -10.20 16.54 5.24
CA CYS A 165 -8.90 16.09 5.71
C CYS A 165 -9.09 15.20 6.94
N PRO A 166 -9.12 13.86 6.79
CA PRO A 166 -9.20 12.97 7.94
C PRO A 166 -7.91 13.07 8.77
N MET A 167 -8.03 12.95 10.10
CA MET A 167 -6.86 12.81 10.98
C MET A 167 -5.99 11.65 10.49
N PRO A 168 -4.65 11.79 10.41
CA PRO A 168 -3.82 10.64 10.09
C PRO A 168 -4.17 9.52 11.07
N GLU A 169 -4.59 8.36 10.57
CA GLU A 169 -4.88 7.24 11.46
C GLU A 169 -3.64 6.97 12.33
N PRO A 170 -3.81 6.77 13.65
CA PRO A 170 -2.68 6.38 14.48
C PRO A 170 -2.05 5.12 13.87
N PRO A 171 -0.71 4.98 13.92
CA PRO A 171 -0.06 3.80 13.40
C PRO A 171 -0.71 2.56 14.02
N PRO A 172 -0.99 1.51 13.24
CA PRO A 172 -1.61 0.30 13.76
C PRO A 172 -0.84 -0.26 14.96
N ASP A 173 -1.57 -0.82 15.92
CA ASP A 173 -0.98 -1.39 17.13
C ASP A 173 0.13 -2.40 16.76
N PRO A 174 1.31 -2.32 17.39
CA PRO A 174 2.38 -3.27 17.13
C PRO A 174 1.94 -4.72 17.39
N VAL A 175 2.36 -5.63 16.51
CA VAL A 175 2.12 -7.07 16.64
C VAL A 175 3.40 -7.78 17.06
N THR A 176 3.31 -8.70 18.01
CA THR A 176 4.39 -9.62 18.37
C THR A 176 3.84 -11.04 18.29
N GLY A 177 4.40 -11.87 17.42
CA GLY A 177 3.84 -13.19 17.17
C GLY A 177 4.60 -14.03 16.14
N GLU A 178 4.00 -15.17 15.81
CA GLU A 178 4.48 -16.07 14.78
C GLU A 178 4.16 -15.52 13.38
N ILE A 179 4.84 -16.03 12.36
CA ILE A 179 4.68 -15.56 10.98
C ILE A 179 3.23 -15.76 10.50
N PHE A 180 2.60 -16.89 10.85
CA PHE A 180 1.22 -17.18 10.49
C PHE A 180 0.20 -16.21 11.10
N ASP A 181 0.49 -15.61 12.27
CA ASP A 181 -0.35 -14.56 12.86
C ASP A 181 -0.16 -13.22 12.14
N ILE A 182 1.08 -12.92 11.74
CA ILE A 182 1.43 -11.68 11.04
C ILE A 182 0.83 -11.64 9.65
N GLN A 183 0.90 -12.73 8.88
CA GLN A 183 0.31 -12.80 7.54
C GLN A 183 -1.19 -13.07 7.58
N GLY A 184 -1.67 -13.91 8.50
CA GLY A 184 -3.06 -14.36 8.54
C GLY A 184 -3.44 -15.26 7.36
N SER A 185 -4.72 -15.59 7.24
CA SER A 185 -5.25 -16.48 6.20
C SER A 185 -5.87 -15.75 5.00
N GLY A 186 -5.72 -14.42 4.99
CA GLY A 186 -6.24 -13.53 3.97
C GLY A 186 -5.28 -13.42 2.79
N LEU A 187 -5.66 -12.60 1.82
CA LEU A 187 -4.79 -12.21 0.71
C LEU A 187 -3.93 -10.98 1.00
N ASP A 188 -4.19 -10.39 2.16
CA ASP A 188 -3.57 -9.19 2.67
C ASP A 188 -3.39 -9.43 4.18
N SER A 189 -2.25 -9.01 4.72
CA SER A 189 -2.01 -9.12 6.16
C SER A 189 -3.05 -8.31 6.96
N PRO A 190 -3.57 -8.84 8.09
CA PRO A 190 -4.39 -8.06 9.00
C PRO A 190 -3.60 -6.98 9.78
N HIS A 191 -2.28 -6.94 9.61
CA HIS A 191 -1.36 -6.08 10.35
C HIS A 191 -0.62 -5.08 9.46
N ILE A 192 -1.11 -4.79 8.25
CA ILE A 192 -0.49 -3.81 7.33
C ILE A 192 -0.24 -2.48 8.05
N GLY A 193 0.98 -1.94 7.93
CA GLY A 193 1.41 -0.69 8.56
C GLY A 193 1.80 -0.82 10.03
N ALA A 194 1.47 -1.94 10.70
CA ALA A 194 1.93 -2.21 12.07
C ALA A 194 3.42 -2.49 12.12
N THR A 195 4.06 -2.18 13.24
CA THR A 195 5.37 -2.75 13.57
C THR A 195 5.17 -4.20 14.01
N ALA A 196 5.75 -5.15 13.28
CA ALA A 196 5.81 -6.56 13.65
C ALA A 196 7.13 -6.90 14.35
N THR A 197 7.04 -7.75 15.37
CA THR A 197 8.16 -8.45 16.00
C THR A 197 7.92 -9.95 15.89
N THR A 198 8.84 -10.68 15.27
CA THR A 198 8.77 -12.14 15.18
C THR A 198 10.14 -12.76 15.46
N ASN A 199 10.17 -13.77 16.30
CA ASN A 199 11.39 -14.25 16.94
C ASN A 199 11.71 -15.70 16.55
N ASP A 200 12.98 -16.06 16.68
CA ASP A 200 13.48 -17.43 16.56
C ASP A 200 13.14 -18.13 15.22
N ASN A 201 13.00 -17.37 14.13
CA ASN A 201 12.64 -17.89 12.80
C ASN A 201 13.88 -18.30 12.00
N ILE A 202 13.74 -19.27 11.10
CA ILE A 202 14.89 -19.79 10.35
C ILE A 202 14.97 -19.15 8.96
N VAL A 203 16.13 -18.58 8.63
CA VAL A 203 16.42 -18.09 7.27
C VAL A 203 16.46 -19.28 6.30
N THR A 204 15.53 -19.32 5.34
CA THR A 204 15.37 -20.42 4.36
C THR A 204 15.98 -20.10 3.00
N ALA A 205 16.03 -18.82 2.63
CA ALA A 205 16.61 -18.34 1.38
C ALA A 205 17.11 -16.90 1.53
N VAL A 206 18.15 -16.54 0.78
CA VAL A 206 18.71 -15.18 0.72
C VAL A 206 18.81 -14.78 -0.74
N GLY A 207 18.27 -13.61 -1.10
CA GLY A 207 18.18 -13.11 -2.47
C GLY A 207 18.50 -11.62 -2.59
N GLY A 208 18.24 -11.04 -3.75
CA GLY A 208 18.35 -9.59 -3.95
C GLY A 208 17.27 -8.86 -3.15
N GLY A 209 17.65 -7.83 -2.38
CA GLY A 209 16.71 -6.98 -1.63
C GLY A 209 16.18 -7.56 -0.31
N GLY A 210 16.58 -8.77 0.09
CA GLY A 210 16.14 -9.38 1.34
C GLY A 210 16.38 -10.88 1.46
N PHE A 211 15.64 -11.50 2.38
CA PHE A 211 15.74 -12.92 2.68
C PHE A 211 14.40 -13.47 3.18
N PHE A 212 14.19 -14.77 3.05
CA PHE A 212 13.02 -15.47 3.55
C PHE A 212 13.33 -16.08 4.90
N ILE A 213 12.39 -15.93 5.84
CA ILE A 213 12.40 -16.63 7.11
C ILE A 213 11.16 -17.50 7.21
N GLN A 214 11.24 -18.59 7.98
CA GLN A 214 10.10 -19.46 8.21
C GLN A 214 10.07 -19.95 9.65
N THR A 215 8.86 -20.05 10.21
CA THR A 215 8.60 -20.63 11.52
C THR A 215 9.19 -22.05 11.57
N PRO A 216 10.00 -22.40 12.59
CA PRO A 216 10.47 -23.77 12.78
C PRO A 216 9.30 -24.75 12.81
N SER A 217 9.42 -25.93 12.19
CA SER A 217 8.33 -26.91 12.11
C SER A 217 7.78 -27.37 13.47
N SER A 218 8.52 -27.19 14.58
CA SER A 218 8.03 -27.48 15.93
C SER A 218 7.08 -26.42 16.51
N ARG A 219 6.98 -25.26 15.87
CA ARG A 219 6.14 -24.11 16.27
C ARG A 219 5.02 -23.79 15.27
N SER A 220 4.99 -24.45 14.11
CA SER A 220 3.91 -24.30 13.13
C SER A 220 2.55 -24.56 13.80
N ASP A 221 1.53 -23.84 13.35
CA ASP A 221 0.14 -24.04 13.79
C ASP A 221 -0.57 -25.17 13.03
N ASP A 222 0.14 -25.83 12.09
CA ASP A 222 -0.36 -26.88 11.20
C ASP A 222 -1.61 -26.48 10.39
N ASN A 223 -1.90 -25.17 10.28
CA ASN A 223 -3.05 -24.67 9.55
C ASN A 223 -2.67 -24.42 8.09
N VAL A 224 -3.24 -25.23 7.21
CA VAL A 224 -3.00 -25.14 5.77
C VAL A 224 -3.33 -23.78 5.16
N ASN A 225 -4.13 -22.93 5.81
CA ASN A 225 -4.53 -21.63 5.25
C ASN A 225 -3.64 -20.46 5.67
N THR A 226 -2.62 -20.70 6.49
CA THR A 226 -1.72 -19.66 7.00
C THR A 226 -0.28 -20.05 6.69
N SER A 227 0.45 -19.13 6.06
CA SER A 227 1.86 -19.38 5.75
C SER A 227 2.73 -19.28 7.00
N ASP A 228 3.68 -20.20 7.13
CA ASP A 228 4.76 -20.11 8.12
C ASP A 228 5.94 -19.25 7.62
N GLY A 229 5.94 -18.82 6.36
CA GLY A 229 7.09 -18.21 5.71
C GLY A 229 6.84 -16.78 5.25
N ILE A 230 7.76 -15.87 5.53
CA ILE A 230 7.64 -14.45 5.14
C ILE A 230 8.96 -13.92 4.59
N PHE A 231 8.87 -12.94 3.69
CA PHE A 231 10.03 -12.20 3.21
C PHE A 231 10.34 -11.02 4.10
N VAL A 232 11.62 -10.83 4.39
CA VAL A 232 12.15 -9.69 5.13
C VAL A 232 12.91 -8.80 4.17
N VAL A 233 12.38 -7.58 3.96
CA VAL A 233 13.04 -6.57 3.14
C VAL A 233 14.27 -6.06 3.90
N HIS A 234 15.38 -5.97 3.18
CA HIS A 234 16.63 -5.48 3.75
C HIS A 234 17.41 -4.64 2.73
N SER A 235 18.07 -3.58 3.21
CA SER A 235 18.88 -2.71 2.35
C SER A 235 20.25 -3.34 2.12
N GLY A 236 20.66 -3.49 0.85
CA GLY A 236 21.96 -4.06 0.49
C GLY A 236 22.00 -5.59 0.55
N SER A 237 23.20 -6.16 0.65
CA SER A 237 23.36 -7.61 0.80
C SER A 237 23.07 -8.01 2.26
N PRO A 238 22.05 -8.85 2.53
CA PRO A 238 21.77 -9.30 3.88
C PRO A 238 22.98 -9.96 4.52
N THR A 239 23.25 -9.66 5.80
CA THR A 239 24.37 -10.27 6.54
C THR A 239 24.04 -11.67 7.10
N VAL A 240 22.79 -12.10 6.96
CA VAL A 240 22.32 -13.42 7.39
C VAL A 240 22.68 -14.52 6.38
N ALA A 241 22.76 -15.75 6.85
CA ALA A 241 22.96 -16.95 6.05
C ALA A 241 21.76 -17.92 6.19
N VAL A 242 21.54 -18.75 5.16
CA VAL A 242 20.55 -19.84 5.24
C VAL A 242 20.88 -20.76 6.41
N GLY A 243 19.89 -21.03 7.26
CA GLY A 243 20.04 -21.78 8.51
C GLY A 243 20.39 -20.92 9.72
N ASP A 244 20.50 -19.59 9.58
CA ASP A 244 20.50 -18.70 10.74
C ASP A 244 19.10 -18.64 11.37
N GLN A 245 19.05 -18.64 12.70
CA GLN A 245 17.90 -18.31 13.50
C GLN A 245 17.93 -16.82 13.80
N VAL A 246 16.84 -16.12 13.53
CA VAL A 246 16.76 -14.67 13.63
C VAL A 246 15.50 -14.17 14.32
N ASP A 247 15.67 -13.07 15.05
CA ASP A 247 14.61 -12.17 15.46
C ASP A 247 14.53 -10.99 14.49
N VAL A 248 13.30 -10.62 14.11
CA VAL A 248 13.02 -9.56 13.14
C VAL A 248 12.01 -8.59 13.72
N VAL A 249 12.36 -7.30 13.65
CA VAL A 249 11.48 -6.17 13.91
C VAL A 249 11.40 -5.32 12.64
N GLY A 250 10.19 -4.95 12.22
CA GLY A 250 10.00 -4.10 11.06
C GLY A 250 8.53 -3.78 10.80
N THR A 251 8.25 -2.98 9.78
CA THR A 251 6.87 -2.65 9.40
C THR A 251 6.30 -3.71 8.47
N VAL A 252 5.08 -4.17 8.74
CA VAL A 252 4.37 -5.08 7.83
C VAL A 252 3.93 -4.30 6.60
N LEU A 253 4.32 -4.80 5.43
CA LEU A 253 3.91 -4.27 4.14
C LEU A 253 3.12 -5.34 3.39
N ASP A 254 2.17 -4.87 2.58
CA ASP A 254 1.58 -5.66 1.53
C ASP A 254 1.74 -4.99 0.17
N GLY A 255 1.32 -5.64 -0.91
CA GLY A 255 1.40 -5.13 -2.27
C GLY A 255 0.63 -3.84 -2.55
N SER A 256 -0.24 -3.42 -1.62
CA SER A 256 -1.02 -2.19 -1.69
C SER A 256 -0.39 -0.98 -1.01
N GLY A 257 0.68 -1.18 -0.20
CA GLY A 257 1.10 -0.22 0.84
C GLY A 257 2.28 0.70 0.54
N ALA A 258 2.80 0.76 -0.68
CA ALA A 258 3.83 1.74 -1.04
C ALA A 258 3.47 2.41 -2.36
N SER A 259 3.91 3.65 -2.55
CA SER A 259 3.79 4.48 -3.75
C SER A 259 4.31 3.87 -5.07
N ASP A 260 4.60 2.57 -5.10
CA ASP A 260 4.94 1.83 -6.29
C ASP A 260 3.68 1.52 -7.12
N GLN A 261 3.36 2.44 -8.02
CA GLN A 261 2.32 2.24 -9.02
C GLN A 261 2.57 1.06 -9.98
N ARG A 262 3.72 0.35 -9.88
CA ARG A 262 4.01 -0.82 -10.70
C ARG A 262 3.49 -2.14 -10.12
N ARG A 263 2.93 -2.16 -8.90
CA ARG A 263 2.30 -3.34 -8.26
C ARG A 263 3.10 -4.64 -8.53
N THR A 264 4.40 -4.64 -8.23
CA THR A 264 5.28 -5.76 -8.59
C THR A 264 5.32 -6.88 -7.54
N TRP A 265 4.96 -6.56 -6.29
CA TRP A 265 4.96 -7.47 -5.14
C TRP A 265 3.55 -7.55 -4.55
N PHE A 266 2.97 -8.74 -4.37
CA PHE A 266 1.62 -8.90 -3.82
C PHE A 266 1.52 -9.84 -2.61
N PHE A 267 2.64 -10.11 -1.95
CA PHE A 267 2.62 -10.92 -0.73
C PHE A 267 3.12 -10.11 0.47
N SER A 268 2.61 -10.48 1.65
CA SER A 268 2.96 -9.83 2.90
C SER A 268 4.45 -9.99 3.21
N ARG A 269 5.08 -8.92 3.69
CA ARG A 269 6.51 -8.86 3.99
C ARG A 269 6.78 -7.97 5.20
N ILE A 270 7.94 -8.12 5.82
CA ILE A 270 8.39 -7.24 6.91
C ILE A 270 9.52 -6.36 6.39
N ASP A 271 9.35 -5.04 6.44
CA ASP A 271 10.40 -4.08 6.14
C ASP A 271 11.21 -3.75 7.40
N ALA A 272 12.39 -4.37 7.50
CA ALA A 272 13.33 -4.16 8.59
C ALA A 272 14.29 -2.97 8.33
N THR A 273 14.11 -2.21 7.24
CA THR A 273 14.95 -1.05 6.89
C THR A 273 14.42 0.28 7.44
N VAL A 274 13.18 0.28 7.92
CA VAL A 274 12.52 1.43 8.56
C VAL A 274 13.22 1.83 9.86
N ALA A 275 12.98 3.07 10.32
CA ALA A 275 13.45 3.50 11.63
C ALA A 275 12.89 2.61 12.75
N GLY A 276 13.76 2.03 13.56
CA GLY A 276 13.39 1.07 14.61
C GLY A 276 13.32 -0.39 14.15
N GLY A 277 13.46 -0.67 12.85
CA GLY A 277 13.60 -2.03 12.33
C GLY A 277 14.96 -2.64 12.69
N SER A 278 14.98 -3.97 12.86
CA SER A 278 16.19 -4.72 13.18
C SER A 278 16.11 -6.18 12.76
N VAL A 279 17.27 -6.75 12.47
CA VAL A 279 17.46 -8.20 12.29
C VAL A 279 18.61 -8.62 13.19
N THR A 280 18.37 -9.55 14.12
CA THR A 280 19.41 -10.12 14.98
C THR A 280 19.53 -11.62 14.74
N VAL A 281 20.76 -12.14 14.78
CA VAL A 281 21.04 -13.57 14.62
C VAL A 281 21.32 -14.17 15.98
N ASP A 282 20.48 -15.10 16.41
CA ASP A 282 20.57 -15.75 17.73
C ASP A 282 21.41 -17.01 17.68
N ALA A 283 21.30 -17.74 16.57
CA ALA A 283 22.08 -18.95 16.32
C ALA A 283 22.30 -19.16 14.81
N SER A 284 23.35 -19.91 14.47
CA SER A 284 23.65 -20.30 13.09
C SER A 284 23.60 -21.81 12.90
N ASN A 285 23.46 -22.26 11.65
CA ASN A 285 23.44 -23.68 11.25
C ASN A 285 22.31 -24.49 11.90
N GLN A 286 21.16 -23.87 12.11
CA GLN A 286 19.95 -24.55 12.53
C GLN A 286 19.37 -25.42 11.39
N PRO A 287 18.67 -26.51 11.72
CA PRO A 287 17.97 -27.29 10.72
C PRO A 287 16.88 -26.44 10.04
N LEU A 288 16.79 -26.55 8.71
CA LEU A 288 15.72 -25.89 7.95
C LEU A 288 14.38 -26.56 8.24
N PRO A 289 13.27 -25.79 8.25
CA PRO A 289 11.93 -26.35 8.25
C PRO A 289 11.72 -27.38 7.12
N ALA A 290 10.91 -28.40 7.42
CA ALA A 290 10.53 -29.41 6.43
C ALA A 290 9.84 -28.71 5.24
N PRO A 291 10.17 -29.08 3.99
CA PRO A 291 9.54 -28.45 2.85
C PRO A 291 8.10 -28.96 2.69
N VAL A 292 7.21 -28.09 2.22
CA VAL A 292 5.90 -28.51 1.71
C VAL A 292 6.12 -29.28 0.41
N GLU A 293 5.63 -30.52 0.33
CA GLU A 293 5.81 -31.39 -0.84
C GLU A 293 4.70 -31.12 -1.87
N LEU A 294 5.01 -30.29 -2.86
CA LEU A 294 4.16 -30.07 -4.02
C LEU A 294 4.18 -31.33 -4.91
N ASN A 295 2.99 -31.79 -5.29
CA ASN A 295 2.76 -33.03 -6.02
C ASN A 295 1.49 -32.94 -6.89
N ALA A 296 1.05 -34.05 -7.47
CA ALA A 296 -0.12 -34.09 -8.37
C ALA A 296 -1.47 -33.71 -7.72
N SER A 297 -1.53 -33.56 -6.40
CA SER A 297 -2.72 -33.10 -5.66
C SER A 297 -2.48 -31.80 -4.90
N LEU A 298 -1.27 -31.23 -4.99
CA LEU A 298 -0.90 -29.96 -4.36
C LEU A 298 0.09 -29.22 -5.26
N PRO A 299 -0.32 -28.15 -5.96
CA PRO A 299 -1.67 -27.60 -6.03
C PRO A 299 -2.79 -28.57 -6.44
N SER A 300 -4.00 -28.32 -5.95
CA SER A 300 -5.23 -28.99 -6.36
C SER A 300 -5.58 -28.63 -7.79
N PRO A 301 -5.81 -29.60 -8.68
CA PRO A 301 -6.30 -29.34 -10.03
C PRO A 301 -7.81 -29.03 -10.06
N ASN A 302 -8.50 -29.02 -8.91
CA ASN A 302 -9.95 -28.84 -8.87
C ASN A 302 -10.33 -27.43 -8.38
N PRO A 303 -10.86 -26.55 -9.25
CA PRO A 303 -11.22 -25.18 -8.88
C PRO A 303 -12.41 -25.08 -7.92
N ARG A 304 -13.09 -26.20 -7.61
CA ARG A 304 -14.13 -26.29 -6.57
C ARG A 304 -13.60 -26.72 -5.20
N SER A 305 -12.34 -27.11 -5.13
CA SER A 305 -11.69 -27.67 -3.94
C SER A 305 -10.20 -27.31 -3.99
N LEU A 306 -9.94 -26.02 -3.85
CA LEU A 306 -8.60 -25.44 -3.81
C LEU A 306 -7.82 -25.93 -2.58
N SER A 307 -6.48 -25.91 -2.65
CA SER A 307 -5.60 -26.33 -1.55
C SER A 307 -5.61 -25.33 -0.40
N CYS A 308 -5.75 -24.04 -0.72
CA CYS A 308 -5.99 -22.96 0.24
C CYS A 308 -7.47 -22.55 0.19
N THR A 309 -7.98 -21.92 1.25
CA THR A 309 -9.30 -21.26 1.22
C THR A 309 -9.35 -20.02 0.32
N SER A 310 -8.17 -19.50 -0.05
CA SER A 310 -8.00 -18.41 -1.02
C SER A 310 -8.41 -18.86 -2.43
N ARG A 311 -8.93 -17.92 -3.24
CA ARG A 311 -9.11 -18.15 -4.69
C ARG A 311 -7.77 -18.34 -5.43
N PHE A 312 -6.67 -17.95 -4.80
CA PHE A 312 -5.32 -18.15 -5.28
C PHE A 312 -4.75 -19.41 -4.61
N GLU A 313 -4.61 -20.46 -5.41
CA GLU A 313 -4.38 -21.85 -5.00
C GLU A 313 -3.16 -22.10 -4.11
N LEU A 314 -2.21 -21.17 -4.14
CA LEU A 314 -0.90 -21.28 -3.54
C LEU A 314 -0.56 -20.17 -2.54
N GLU A 315 -1.51 -19.26 -2.29
CA GLU A 315 -1.37 -18.14 -1.34
C GLU A 315 -0.86 -18.60 0.03
N CYS A 316 -1.43 -19.68 0.55
CA CYS A 316 -1.14 -20.17 1.89
C CYS A 316 0.26 -20.79 2.05
N TYR A 317 1.04 -20.89 0.98
CA TYR A 317 2.41 -21.38 1.00
C TYR A 317 3.44 -20.31 0.62
N GLU A 318 3.02 -19.07 0.39
CA GLU A 318 3.92 -17.98 0.03
C GLU A 318 4.98 -17.74 1.10
N GLY A 319 6.23 -17.57 0.68
CA GLY A 319 7.40 -17.48 1.55
C GLY A 319 7.85 -18.82 2.17
N MET A 320 7.03 -19.87 2.13
CA MET A 320 7.41 -21.17 2.69
C MET A 320 8.38 -21.90 1.78
N ARG A 321 9.22 -22.71 2.41
CA ARG A 321 10.07 -23.68 1.72
C ARG A 321 9.21 -24.80 1.13
N VAL A 322 9.33 -25.01 -0.18
CA VAL A 322 8.60 -26.04 -0.93
C VAL A 322 9.53 -26.95 -1.70
N ARG A 323 9.06 -28.16 -2.02
CA ARG A 323 9.77 -29.16 -2.81
C ARG A 323 8.85 -29.78 -3.84
N VAL A 324 9.36 -29.85 -5.07
CA VAL A 324 8.80 -30.64 -6.17
C VAL A 324 9.75 -31.81 -6.42
N ALA A 325 9.31 -33.03 -6.11
CA ALA A 325 10.14 -34.22 -6.32
C ALA A 325 10.15 -34.68 -7.79
N SER A 326 9.03 -34.51 -8.49
CA SER A 326 8.84 -34.95 -9.88
C SER A 326 7.78 -34.10 -10.59
N GLY A 327 8.16 -32.89 -11.00
CA GLY A 327 7.31 -32.00 -11.78
C GLY A 327 7.55 -32.14 -13.28
N THR A 328 6.73 -31.45 -14.08
CA THR A 328 6.85 -31.39 -15.54
C THR A 328 6.81 -29.95 -16.03
N VAL A 329 7.71 -29.61 -16.95
CA VAL A 329 7.69 -28.34 -17.68
C VAL A 329 6.54 -28.34 -18.68
N PHE A 330 5.63 -27.39 -18.56
CA PHE A 330 4.43 -27.32 -19.38
C PHE A 330 4.63 -26.46 -20.63
N SER A 331 5.28 -25.30 -20.50
CA SER A 331 5.64 -24.39 -21.60
C SER A 331 7.13 -24.03 -21.52
N GLY A 332 7.71 -23.66 -22.67
CA GLY A 332 9.10 -23.22 -22.71
C GLY A 332 9.27 -21.87 -22.01
N SER A 333 10.49 -21.59 -21.54
CA SER A 333 10.82 -20.33 -20.86
C SER A 333 10.29 -19.10 -21.62
N GLN A 334 9.73 -18.16 -20.86
CA GLN A 334 9.35 -16.86 -21.40
C GLN A 334 10.61 -16.16 -21.97
N ARG A 335 10.40 -15.45 -23.08
CA ARG A 335 11.42 -14.60 -23.69
C ARG A 335 10.87 -13.20 -23.67
N ASP A 336 11.38 -12.37 -22.76
CA ASP A 336 11.10 -10.96 -22.86
C ASP A 336 11.91 -10.38 -24.04
N ARG A 337 11.26 -9.56 -24.85
CA ARG A 337 11.85 -8.99 -26.06
C ARG A 337 12.63 -7.72 -25.77
N ASP A 338 12.39 -7.12 -24.60
CA ASP A 338 12.89 -5.80 -24.21
C ASP A 338 13.93 -5.86 -23.06
N ASP A 339 14.24 -7.04 -22.51
CA ASP A 339 15.26 -7.25 -21.47
C ASP A 339 16.57 -7.86 -22.00
N THR A 340 17.65 -7.62 -21.27
CA THR A 340 18.96 -8.26 -21.34
C THR A 340 18.96 -9.75 -20.96
N GLU A 341 17.84 -10.31 -20.50
CA GLU A 341 17.68 -11.73 -20.16
C GLU A 341 16.94 -12.51 -21.27
N PRO A 342 17.65 -13.32 -22.08
CA PRO A 342 17.07 -14.01 -23.24
C PRO A 342 16.24 -15.26 -22.89
N VAL A 343 16.18 -15.64 -21.60
CA VAL A 343 15.47 -16.81 -21.05
C VAL A 343 15.01 -16.44 -19.64
N GLY A 344 13.69 -16.33 -19.43
CA GLY A 344 13.09 -16.10 -18.13
C GLY A 344 12.46 -17.36 -17.52
N GLU A 345 11.47 -17.13 -16.68
CA GLU A 345 10.70 -18.11 -15.95
C GLU A 345 9.91 -19.07 -16.87
N MET A 346 9.58 -20.25 -16.34
CA MET A 346 8.88 -21.29 -17.08
C MET A 346 7.66 -21.80 -16.33
N TYR A 347 6.59 -22.11 -17.05
CA TYR A 347 5.41 -22.70 -16.44
C TYR A 347 5.60 -24.21 -16.22
N VAL A 348 5.30 -24.64 -15.00
CA VAL A 348 5.50 -25.99 -14.51
C VAL A 348 4.25 -26.49 -13.79
N THR A 349 4.18 -27.80 -13.59
CA THR A 349 3.29 -28.44 -12.64
C THR A 349 4.09 -29.38 -11.74
N ALA A 350 3.59 -29.63 -10.54
CA ALA A 350 4.14 -30.63 -9.63
C ALA A 350 3.69 -32.07 -9.95
N SER A 351 3.04 -32.26 -11.11
CA SER A 351 2.64 -33.56 -11.64
C SER A 351 3.59 -34.10 -12.70
N SER A 352 3.62 -35.42 -12.89
CA SER A 352 4.29 -36.08 -14.01
C SER A 352 3.51 -35.99 -15.33
N SER A 353 2.28 -35.48 -15.28
CA SER A 353 1.40 -35.30 -16.45
C SER A 353 1.34 -33.83 -16.84
N ARG A 354 1.35 -33.54 -18.14
CA ARG A 354 1.16 -32.18 -18.64
C ARG A 354 -0.31 -31.77 -18.47
N PRO A 355 -0.60 -30.59 -17.89
CA PRO A 355 -1.94 -30.04 -17.91
C PRO A 355 -2.28 -29.61 -19.35
N PHE A 356 -3.52 -29.78 -19.79
CA PHE A 356 -3.96 -29.35 -21.12
C PHE A 356 -5.18 -28.45 -20.98
N ARG A 357 -5.26 -27.39 -21.79
CA ARG A 357 -6.46 -26.56 -21.87
C ARG A 357 -7.66 -27.44 -22.26
N GLU A 358 -8.66 -27.47 -21.41
CA GLU A 358 -9.89 -28.24 -21.64
C GLU A 358 -10.89 -27.49 -22.54
N PRO A 359 -11.85 -28.17 -23.19
CA PRO A 359 -12.93 -27.50 -23.89
C PRO A 359 -13.82 -26.74 -22.91
N GLY A 360 -14.08 -25.46 -23.19
CA GLY A 360 -15.03 -24.68 -22.41
C GLY A 360 -14.66 -23.23 -22.18
N ILE A 361 -15.56 -22.58 -21.46
CA ILE A 361 -15.35 -21.30 -20.79
C ILE A 361 -14.73 -21.56 -19.42
N GLU A 362 -13.89 -20.64 -18.97
CA GLU A 362 -13.21 -20.78 -17.68
C GLU A 362 -14.20 -20.87 -16.52
N TYR A 363 -13.84 -21.64 -15.49
CA TYR A 363 -14.59 -21.78 -14.25
C TYR A 363 -14.91 -20.40 -13.65
N PRO A 364 -16.14 -20.16 -13.13
CA PRO A 364 -17.22 -21.11 -12.88
C PRO A 364 -18.04 -21.53 -14.11
N GLY A 365 -17.77 -20.91 -15.26
CA GLY A 365 -18.49 -21.16 -16.51
C GLY A 365 -19.97 -20.78 -16.46
N LEU A 366 -20.74 -21.30 -17.42
CA LEU A 366 -22.18 -21.11 -17.56
C LEU A 366 -22.87 -22.48 -17.54
N PRO A 367 -24.08 -22.58 -16.95
CA PRO A 367 -24.82 -23.84 -16.92
C PRO A 367 -25.01 -24.46 -18.31
N GLY A 368 -24.67 -25.74 -18.46
CA GLY A 368 -24.88 -26.51 -19.70
C GLY A 368 -23.82 -26.31 -20.79
N LEU A 369 -22.78 -25.52 -20.54
CA LEU A 369 -21.61 -25.41 -21.42
C LEU A 369 -20.42 -26.19 -20.86
N PRO A 370 -19.50 -26.69 -21.70
CA PRO A 370 -18.21 -27.18 -21.24
C PRO A 370 -17.48 -26.10 -20.45
N VAL A 371 -16.83 -26.49 -19.34
CA VAL A 371 -16.09 -25.60 -18.45
C VAL A 371 -14.64 -26.06 -18.41
N TRP A 372 -13.72 -25.15 -18.66
CA TRP A 372 -12.29 -25.33 -18.42
C TRP A 372 -11.98 -24.89 -17.00
N ASP A 373 -11.25 -25.71 -16.27
CA ASP A 373 -10.89 -25.48 -14.86
C ASP A 373 -9.92 -24.30 -14.61
N GLY A 374 -9.25 -23.78 -15.64
CA GLY A 374 -8.26 -22.73 -15.52
C GLY A 374 -6.84 -23.23 -15.24
N ASN A 375 -6.65 -24.55 -15.10
CA ASN A 375 -5.41 -25.21 -14.64
C ASN A 375 -4.83 -24.56 -13.36
N PRO A 376 -5.56 -24.56 -12.22
CA PRO A 376 -5.09 -23.97 -10.96
C PRO A 376 -3.77 -24.58 -10.45
N GLU A 377 -3.39 -25.75 -10.97
CA GLU A 377 -2.15 -26.45 -10.62
C GLU A 377 -0.89 -26.04 -11.39
N VAL A 378 -1.01 -25.05 -12.26
CA VAL A 378 0.12 -24.46 -13.00
C VAL A 378 0.69 -23.28 -12.23
N PHE A 379 2.01 -23.29 -12.03
CA PHE A 379 2.77 -22.20 -11.43
C PHE A 379 4.08 -21.99 -12.21
N ARG A 380 4.84 -20.95 -11.89
CA ARG A 380 6.10 -20.63 -12.56
C ARG A 380 7.29 -21.17 -11.77
N LEU A 381 8.38 -21.49 -12.47
CA LEU A 381 9.69 -21.79 -11.89
C LEU A 381 10.65 -20.71 -12.36
N ASP A 382 11.25 -19.99 -11.42
CA ASP A 382 12.16 -18.88 -11.71
C ASP A 382 13.54 -19.10 -11.06
N PRO A 383 14.52 -19.65 -11.81
CA PRO A 383 15.81 -20.05 -11.25
C PRO A 383 16.68 -18.92 -10.67
N ASP A 384 16.71 -17.75 -11.28
CA ASP A 384 17.74 -16.75 -10.99
C ASP A 384 17.46 -15.87 -9.77
N LYS A 385 16.21 -15.81 -9.31
CA LYS A 385 15.77 -14.99 -8.16
C LYS A 385 16.58 -15.25 -6.89
N LEU A 386 17.11 -16.46 -6.73
CA LEU A 386 17.98 -16.86 -5.61
C LEU A 386 19.41 -17.24 -6.04
N GLY A 387 19.83 -16.76 -7.20
CA GLY A 387 21.20 -16.82 -7.70
C GLY A 387 21.57 -18.07 -8.51
N LEU A 388 20.60 -18.89 -8.94
CA LEU A 388 20.89 -19.88 -9.99
C LEU A 388 20.96 -19.19 -11.36
N THR A 389 21.34 -19.94 -12.39
CA THR A 389 21.35 -19.43 -13.76
C THR A 389 20.06 -19.83 -14.44
N ASN A 390 19.43 -18.91 -15.18
CA ASN A 390 18.31 -19.27 -16.03
C ASN A 390 18.69 -20.34 -17.03
N VAL A 391 17.88 -21.39 -17.06
CA VAL A 391 18.03 -22.57 -17.91
C VAL A 391 16.75 -22.77 -18.69
N SER A 392 16.86 -22.95 -20.00
CA SER A 392 15.70 -23.29 -20.82
C SER A 392 15.52 -24.80 -20.86
N TRP A 393 14.36 -25.27 -20.42
CA TRP A 393 13.97 -26.68 -20.48
C TRP A 393 12.87 -26.89 -21.52
N ASP A 394 12.97 -27.98 -22.27
CA ASP A 394 11.97 -28.33 -23.27
C ASP A 394 10.64 -28.70 -22.58
N PRO A 395 9.48 -28.32 -23.14
CA PRO A 395 8.19 -28.80 -22.65
C PRO A 395 8.13 -30.32 -22.57
N GLY A 396 7.65 -30.86 -21.45
CA GLY A 396 7.66 -32.28 -21.12
C GLY A 396 8.92 -32.76 -20.38
N THR A 397 9.93 -31.90 -20.20
CA THR A 397 11.04 -32.19 -19.31
C THR A 397 10.52 -32.39 -17.89
N THR A 398 10.91 -33.51 -17.27
CA THR A 398 10.63 -33.72 -15.85
C THR A 398 11.75 -33.11 -15.01
N PHE A 399 11.39 -32.58 -13.84
CA PHE A 399 12.35 -31.89 -12.98
C PHE A 399 12.10 -32.17 -11.50
N SER A 400 13.13 -31.90 -10.71
CA SER A 400 13.02 -31.73 -9.27
C SER A 400 13.52 -30.35 -8.88
N ALA A 401 12.89 -29.75 -7.88
CA ALA A 401 13.28 -28.45 -7.37
C ALA A 401 12.99 -28.34 -5.87
N THR A 402 13.79 -27.54 -5.17
CA THR A 402 13.55 -27.17 -3.79
C THR A 402 13.95 -25.71 -3.62
N GLY A 403 13.07 -24.94 -2.98
CA GLY A 403 13.16 -23.50 -2.95
C GLY A 403 12.14 -22.91 -2.00
N VAL A 404 11.84 -21.63 -2.19
CA VAL A 404 10.70 -20.96 -1.55
C VAL A 404 9.65 -20.67 -2.60
N LEU A 405 8.39 -20.68 -2.20
CA LEU A 405 7.32 -20.18 -3.04
C LEU A 405 7.23 -18.66 -2.85
N ALA A 406 7.09 -17.91 -3.93
CA ALA A 406 6.98 -16.47 -3.92
C ALA A 406 5.89 -16.03 -4.91
N TRP A 407 5.58 -14.74 -4.91
CA TRP A 407 4.66 -14.13 -5.86
C TRP A 407 5.29 -12.90 -6.52
N GLU A 408 5.26 -12.88 -7.85
CA GLU A 408 5.67 -11.73 -8.67
C GLU A 408 4.74 -11.63 -9.89
N PHE A 409 4.61 -10.46 -10.53
CA PHE A 409 3.85 -10.29 -11.79
C PHE A 409 2.58 -11.15 -11.93
N PHE A 410 1.68 -11.04 -10.95
CA PHE A 410 0.37 -11.69 -10.91
C PHE A 410 0.36 -13.24 -10.91
N GLY A 411 1.44 -13.90 -10.45
CA GLY A 411 1.47 -15.36 -10.35
C GLY A 411 2.42 -15.91 -9.30
N ASN A 412 2.14 -17.16 -8.89
CA ASN A 412 2.99 -17.93 -7.99
C ASN A 412 4.23 -18.47 -8.70
N GLU A 413 5.37 -18.34 -8.05
CA GLU A 413 6.68 -18.75 -8.52
C GLU A 413 7.42 -19.59 -7.49
N LEU A 414 7.95 -20.72 -7.93
CA LEU A 414 8.99 -21.42 -7.19
C LEU A 414 10.33 -20.79 -7.51
N TRP A 415 10.95 -20.17 -6.50
CA TRP A 415 12.33 -19.69 -6.55
C TRP A 415 13.26 -20.76 -6.00
N PRO A 416 13.96 -21.53 -6.85
CA PRO A 416 14.72 -22.69 -6.41
C PRO A 416 16.10 -22.30 -5.88
N ARG A 417 16.52 -22.97 -4.80
CA ARG A 417 17.92 -23.02 -4.36
C ARG A 417 18.67 -24.20 -4.96
N SER A 418 17.94 -25.18 -5.45
CA SER A 418 18.45 -26.28 -6.25
C SER A 418 17.37 -26.74 -7.21
N ASN A 419 17.73 -26.98 -8.46
CA ASN A 419 16.85 -27.55 -9.47
C ASN A 419 17.65 -28.47 -10.40
N ALA A 420 17.02 -29.53 -10.89
CA ALA A 420 17.65 -30.45 -11.83
C ALA A 420 16.62 -31.09 -12.75
N PRO A 421 16.89 -31.16 -14.07
CA PRO A 421 16.11 -32.01 -14.97
C PRO A 421 16.38 -33.48 -14.62
N ALA A 422 15.38 -34.35 -14.75
CA ALA A 422 15.60 -35.78 -14.59
C ALA A 422 16.56 -36.28 -15.71
N SER A 423 17.54 -37.09 -15.33
CA SER A 423 18.49 -37.65 -16.29
C SER A 423 17.77 -38.59 -17.28
N GLY A 424 17.65 -38.19 -18.56
CA GLY A 424 17.35 -39.13 -19.65
C GLY A 424 16.22 -38.78 -20.64
N THR A 425 15.53 -37.64 -20.56
CA THR A 425 14.44 -37.31 -21.51
C THR A 425 14.86 -36.35 -22.61
N GLY A 426 16.00 -36.62 -23.25
CA GLY A 426 16.31 -36.05 -24.57
C GLY A 426 15.67 -36.91 -25.67
N GLN A 427 14.34 -36.87 -25.81
CA GLN A 427 13.70 -37.31 -27.04
C GLN A 427 12.83 -36.20 -27.58
N GLY A 428 13.30 -35.60 -28.69
CA GLY A 428 12.59 -34.55 -29.39
C GLY A 428 11.18 -35.02 -29.77
N VAL A 429 10.19 -34.40 -29.15
CA VAL A 429 8.81 -34.43 -29.61
C VAL A 429 8.54 -33.08 -30.25
N GLY A 430 8.06 -33.11 -31.49
CA GLY A 430 7.99 -31.96 -32.39
C GLY A 430 7.25 -30.75 -31.83
N ARG A 431 7.56 -29.58 -32.40
CA ARG A 431 6.85 -28.32 -32.18
C ARG A 431 5.39 -28.48 -32.60
N ASP A 432 4.54 -28.89 -31.68
CA ASP A 432 3.10 -28.90 -31.90
C ASP A 432 2.54 -27.51 -31.57
N HIS A 433 2.09 -26.82 -32.61
CA HIS A 433 1.60 -25.43 -32.57
C HIS A 433 0.14 -25.39 -32.06
N GLY A 434 -0.14 -26.04 -30.93
CA GLY A 434 -1.38 -25.80 -30.19
C GLY A 434 -1.35 -24.39 -29.59
N ARG A 435 -2.46 -23.64 -29.67
CA ARG A 435 -2.55 -22.26 -29.16
C ARG A 435 -2.34 -22.29 -27.64
N ILE A 436 -1.17 -21.81 -27.22
CA ILE A 436 -0.69 -21.68 -25.84
C ILE A 436 -1.52 -20.60 -25.17
N VAL A 437 -2.17 -20.90 -24.04
CA VAL A 437 -2.87 -19.91 -23.24
C VAL A 437 -2.43 -20.12 -21.80
N GLU A 438 -1.83 -19.08 -21.24
CA GLU A 438 -1.47 -18.92 -19.83
C GLU A 438 -2.71 -19.20 -18.94
N PRO A 439 -2.55 -19.55 -17.64
CA PRO A 439 -3.65 -19.39 -16.69
C PRO A 439 -4.22 -17.98 -16.87
N ALA A 440 -5.55 -17.80 -16.79
CA ALA A 440 -6.09 -16.47 -17.00
C ALA A 440 -5.54 -15.55 -15.92
N GLU A 441 -4.65 -14.63 -16.33
CA GLU A 441 -4.19 -13.58 -15.45
C GLU A 441 -5.44 -12.85 -14.93
N PRO A 442 -5.53 -12.61 -13.61
CA PRO A 442 -6.64 -11.85 -13.08
C PRO A 442 -6.61 -10.46 -13.70
N ARG A 443 -7.49 -10.23 -14.69
CA ARG A 443 -7.74 -8.88 -15.19
C ARG A 443 -8.22 -8.07 -14.01
N GLY A 444 -7.52 -6.96 -13.78
CA GLY A 444 -7.60 -6.16 -12.56
C GLY A 444 -9.02 -5.96 -12.06
N GLU A 445 -9.35 -6.72 -11.02
CA GLU A 445 -10.34 -6.38 -9.99
C GLU A 445 -9.77 -6.94 -8.66
N ARG A 446 -8.88 -6.14 -8.07
CA ARG A 446 -8.79 -5.90 -6.63
C ARG A 446 -8.89 -4.40 -6.44
#